data_AF-A0A968ET53-F1
#
_entry.id   AF-A0A968ET53-F1
#
_cell.length_a   1.000
_cell.length_b   1.000
_cell.length_c   1.000
_cell.angle_alpha   90.00
_cell.angle_beta   90.00
_cell.angle_gamma   90.00
#
_symmetry.space_group_name_H-M   'P 1'
#
loop_
_entity.id
_entity.type
_entity.pdbx_description
1 polymer ?
#
loop_
_entity_poly.entity_id
_entity_poly.type
_entity_poly.pdbx_seq_one_letter_code
_entity_poly.pdbx_strand_id
1 'polypeptide(L)'
;MTTNTALSALPRDSALASAPATTARRRPGRRDLRARDHDDVLAVYRAHHRDLVRFAGFVAPEPAMAEDLVHEAFVKLYGAWRRIDDPSKVAGYLRTTVLNLARGRARHLGVVRRNRPDPRPDAASAEAGALRNDTRDRVVAALRHL
;
A
#
# COMPACT_ATOMS: atom_id res chain seq x y z
N MET A 1 -8.74 33.73 8.79
CA MET A 1 -8.48 32.48 9.55
C MET A 1 -8.77 31.33 8.59
N THR A 2 -7.81 30.70 7.90
CA THR A 2 -6.46 30.28 8.28
C THR A 2 -5.54 30.44 7.06
N THR A 3 -4.46 31.19 7.21
CA THR A 3 -3.40 31.42 6.22
C THR A 3 -2.33 30.33 6.35
N ASN A 4 -1.85 29.74 5.25
CA ASN A 4 -0.48 29.18 5.22
C ASN A 4 0.03 29.08 3.76
N THR A 5 0.64 30.14 3.23
CA THR A 5 2.09 30.43 3.24
C THR A 5 2.79 29.87 2.01
N ALA A 6 2.83 30.75 1.00
CA ALA A 6 3.97 31.07 0.15
C ALA A 6 5.13 30.06 0.14
N LEU A 7 5.18 29.28 -0.93
CA LEU A 7 6.41 28.70 -1.46
C LEU A 7 7.21 29.85 -2.12
N SER A 8 8.01 30.59 -1.33
CA SER A 8 8.92 31.61 -1.86
C SER A 8 10.19 31.72 -1.01
N ALA A 9 11.30 31.90 -1.72
CA ALA A 9 12.62 32.38 -1.28
C ALA A 9 13.51 31.43 -0.46
N LEU A 10 14.41 30.74 -1.17
CA LEU A 10 15.74 30.39 -0.66
C LEU A 10 16.66 31.61 -0.86
N PRO A 11 17.48 32.01 0.13
CA PRO A 11 18.51 33.02 -0.07
C PRO A 11 19.70 32.40 -0.82
N ARG A 12 20.07 33.03 -1.93
CA ARG A 12 21.38 32.87 -2.57
C ARG A 12 22.20 34.07 -2.16
N ASP A 13 23.20 33.87 -1.31
CA ASP A 13 24.27 34.85 -1.18
C ASP A 13 25.62 34.21 -1.49
N SER A 14 26.47 35.04 -2.08
CA SER A 14 27.48 34.67 -3.05
C SER A 14 28.88 34.77 -2.47
N ALA A 15 29.77 34.01 -3.10
CA ALA A 15 31.22 34.18 -3.15
C ALA A 15 32.06 33.75 -1.93
N LEU A 16 32.69 32.58 -2.07
CA LEU A 16 34.16 32.50 -2.04
C LEU A 16 34.63 31.63 -3.21
N ALA A 17 35.47 32.22 -4.05
CA ALA A 17 36.16 31.54 -5.14
C ALA A 17 37.37 30.77 -4.61
N SER A 18 37.53 29.50 -5.00
CA SER A 18 38.84 28.92 -5.34
C SER A 18 38.70 27.59 -6.10
N ALA A 19 39.46 27.48 -7.18
CA ALA A 19 39.91 26.30 -7.94
C ALA A 19 38.89 25.48 -8.77
N PRO A 20 39.17 25.27 -10.08
CA PRO A 20 38.40 24.36 -10.92
C PRO A 20 38.91 22.93 -10.67
N ALA A 21 38.38 22.27 -9.65
CA ALA A 21 38.33 20.82 -9.73
C ALA A 21 37.33 20.48 -10.82
N THR A 22 37.84 20.17 -12.02
CA THR A 22 37.15 19.39 -13.05
C THR A 22 36.71 18.09 -12.40
N THR A 23 35.60 18.17 -11.66
CA THR A 23 34.92 17.02 -11.10
C THR A 23 34.21 16.47 -12.31
N ALA A 24 34.85 15.53 -13.00
CA ALA A 24 34.22 14.72 -14.02
C ALA A 24 32.83 14.36 -13.47
N ARG A 25 31.78 14.91 -14.09
CA ARG A 25 30.40 14.83 -13.62
C ARG A 25 30.04 13.35 -13.49
N ARG A 26 30.24 12.80 -12.29
CA ARG A 26 30.09 11.37 -12.03
C ARG A 26 28.65 11.05 -12.34
N ARG A 27 28.42 10.29 -13.42
CA ARG A 27 27.07 9.81 -13.73
C ARG A 27 26.59 9.03 -12.50
N PRO A 28 25.46 9.41 -11.89
CA PRO A 28 24.97 8.73 -10.71
C PRO A 28 24.78 7.25 -11.03
N GLY A 29 25.28 6.39 -10.15
CA GLY A 29 25.13 4.95 -10.30
C GLY A 29 23.65 4.57 -10.19
N ARG A 30 23.29 3.39 -10.69
CA ARG A 30 21.91 2.87 -10.58
C ARG A 30 21.40 2.82 -9.14
N ARG A 31 22.30 2.63 -8.16
CA ARG A 31 21.98 2.68 -6.72
C ARG A 31 21.65 4.10 -6.27
N ASP A 32 22.43 5.09 -6.69
CA ASP A 32 22.21 6.51 -6.36
C ASP A 32 20.85 6.99 -6.89
N LEU A 33 20.45 6.54 -8.09
CA LEU A 33 19.15 6.86 -8.66
C LEU A 33 17.99 6.25 -7.85
N ARG A 34 18.12 4.98 -7.44
CA ARG A 34 17.09 4.31 -6.61
C ARG A 34 16.94 4.92 -5.22
N ALA A 35 18.05 5.39 -4.64
CA ALA A 35 18.02 6.12 -3.37
C ALA A 35 17.25 7.44 -3.51
N ARG A 36 17.52 8.21 -4.58
CA ARG A 36 16.75 9.43 -4.88
C ARG A 36 15.27 9.16 -5.11
N ASP A 37 14.95 8.15 -5.93
CA ASP A 37 13.57 7.73 -6.16
C ASP A 37 12.86 7.37 -4.83
N HIS A 38 13.59 6.72 -3.90
CA HIS A 38 13.07 6.41 -2.57
C HIS A 38 12.82 7.65 -1.73
N ASP A 39 13.78 8.57 -1.66
CA ASP A 39 13.65 9.81 -0.89
C ASP A 39 12.50 10.69 -1.42
N ASP A 40 12.35 10.77 -2.73
CA ASP A 40 11.28 11.54 -3.37
C ASP A 40 9.90 10.92 -3.08
N VAL A 41 9.75 9.59 -3.22
CA VAL A 41 8.50 8.90 -2.89
C VAL A 41 8.19 9.00 -1.40
N LEU A 42 9.20 8.98 -0.52
CA LEU A 42 9.03 9.17 0.91
C LEU A 42 8.53 10.59 1.24
N ALA A 43 9.00 11.61 0.51
CA ALA A 43 8.49 12.97 0.64
C ALA A 43 7.00 13.05 0.25
N VAL A 44 6.61 12.41 -0.86
CA VAL A 44 5.20 12.29 -1.29
C VAL A 44 4.36 11.57 -0.23
N TYR A 45 4.88 10.48 0.34
CA TYR A 45 4.21 9.73 1.39
C TYR A 45 3.92 10.62 2.60
N ARG A 46 4.94 11.30 3.13
CA ARG A 46 4.79 12.21 4.28
C ARG A 46 3.78 13.33 4.01
N ALA A 47 3.74 13.85 2.78
CA ALA A 47 2.82 14.92 2.40
C ALA A 47 1.37 14.46 2.25
N HIS A 48 1.11 13.26 1.70
CA HIS A 48 -0.23 12.87 1.26
C HIS A 48 -0.87 11.70 2.02
N HIS A 49 -0.10 10.95 2.83
CA HIS A 49 -0.61 9.73 3.48
C HIS A 49 -1.89 9.97 4.28
N ARG A 50 -1.90 10.96 5.18
CA ARG A 50 -3.05 11.23 6.05
C ARG A 50 -4.32 11.56 5.28
N ASP A 51 -4.23 12.39 4.25
CA ASP A 51 -5.39 12.79 3.46
C ASP A 51 -5.88 11.65 2.56
N LEU A 52 -4.96 10.80 2.08
CA LEU A 52 -5.31 9.60 1.35
C LEU A 52 -5.99 8.55 2.25
N VAL A 53 -5.57 8.39 3.51
CA VAL A 53 -6.24 7.48 4.46
C VAL A 53 -7.64 7.98 4.78
N ARG A 54 -7.82 9.29 4.98
CA ARG A 54 -9.16 9.89 5.15
C ARG A 54 -10.02 9.66 3.91
N PHE A 55 -9.48 9.91 2.72
CA PHE A 55 -10.16 9.64 1.45
C PHE A 55 -10.53 8.16 1.30
N ALA A 56 -9.60 7.25 1.58
CA ALA A 56 -9.80 5.81 1.56
C ALA A 56 -10.90 5.38 2.53
N GLY A 57 -10.98 5.99 3.72
CA GLY A 57 -12.05 5.75 4.69
C GLY A 57 -13.46 6.02 4.15
N PHE A 58 -13.62 6.94 3.19
CA PHE A 58 -14.92 7.20 2.54
C PHE A 58 -15.24 6.24 1.40
N VAL A 59 -14.24 5.70 0.70
CA VAL A 59 -14.44 4.88 -0.51
C VAL A 59 -14.25 3.38 -0.26
N ALA A 60 -13.61 2.99 0.84
CA ALA A 60 -13.36 1.60 1.18
C ALA A 60 -14.67 0.88 1.55
N PRO A 61 -14.81 -0.41 1.16
CA PRO A 61 -15.98 -1.20 1.54
C PRO A 61 -16.07 -1.44 3.06
N GLU A 62 -14.93 -1.45 3.75
CA GLU A 62 -14.81 -1.60 5.20
C GLU A 62 -13.77 -0.59 5.71
N PRO A 63 -14.05 0.22 6.76
CA PRO A 63 -13.16 1.29 7.22
C PRO A 63 -11.76 0.80 7.60
N ALA A 64 -11.66 -0.41 8.14
CA ALA A 64 -10.39 -1.02 8.53
C ALA A 64 -9.41 -1.22 7.35
N MET A 65 -9.90 -1.19 6.10
CA MET A 65 -9.06 -1.39 4.91
C MET A 65 -8.41 -0.09 4.41
N ALA A 66 -8.77 1.06 4.96
CA ALA A 66 -8.36 2.35 4.42
C ALA A 66 -6.83 2.49 4.34
N GLU A 67 -6.12 2.11 5.42
CA GLU A 67 -4.66 2.21 5.49
C GLU A 67 -3.97 1.25 4.52
N ASP A 68 -4.39 -0.02 4.48
CA ASP A 68 -3.85 -1.03 3.57
C ASP A 68 -3.99 -0.61 2.09
N LEU A 69 -5.13 -0.04 1.71
CA LEU A 69 -5.37 0.43 0.34
C LEU A 69 -4.42 1.57 -0.03
N VAL A 70 -4.13 2.47 0.92
CA VAL A 70 -3.19 3.58 0.70
C VAL A 70 -1.76 3.05 0.59
N HIS A 71 -1.37 2.11 1.44
CA HIS A 71 -0.05 1.48 1.36
C HIS A 71 0.14 0.75 0.03
N GLU A 72 -0.84 -0.03 -0.42
CA GLU A 72 -0.76 -0.69 -1.74
C GLU A 72 -0.69 0.34 -2.87
N ALA A 73 -1.39 1.48 -2.76
CA ALA A 73 -1.28 2.56 -3.74
C ALA A 73 0.13 3.16 -3.79
N PHE A 74 0.80 3.35 -2.65
CA PHE A 74 2.20 3.80 -2.59
C PHE A 74 3.19 2.78 -3.15
N VAL A 75 2.95 1.48 -2.92
CA VAL A 75 3.74 0.42 -3.57
C VAL A 75 3.62 0.49 -5.09
N LYS A 76 2.40 0.70 -5.61
CA LYS A 76 2.15 0.88 -7.05
C LYS A 76 2.80 2.15 -7.59
N LEU A 77 2.75 3.25 -6.83
CA LEU A 77 3.43 4.49 -7.17
C LEU A 77 4.94 4.27 -7.28
N TYR A 78 5.58 3.59 -6.32
CA TYR A 78 7.01 3.34 -6.34
C TYR A 78 7.44 2.58 -7.62
N GLY A 79 6.64 1.58 -8.05
CA GLY A 79 6.87 0.87 -9.32
C GLY A 79 6.55 1.69 -10.58
N ALA A 80 5.75 2.74 -10.47
CA ALA A 80 5.42 3.65 -11.57
C ALA A 80 6.23 4.94 -11.58
N TRP A 81 7.03 5.22 -10.54
CA TRP A 81 7.66 6.51 -10.26
C TRP A 81 8.37 7.10 -11.48
N ARG A 82 9.26 6.32 -12.09
CA ARG A 82 10.06 6.76 -13.26
C ARG A 82 9.27 6.91 -14.57
N ARG A 83 7.99 6.54 -14.60
CA ARG A 83 7.08 6.73 -15.74
C ARG A 83 6.18 7.96 -15.57
N ILE A 84 6.18 8.58 -14.40
CA ILE A 84 5.41 9.79 -14.11
C ILE A 84 6.37 10.97 -14.30
N ASP A 85 6.35 11.55 -15.50
CA ASP A 85 7.27 12.64 -15.87
C ASP A 85 6.91 13.99 -15.21
N ASP A 86 5.68 14.11 -14.71
CA ASP A 86 5.15 15.33 -14.11
C ASP A 86 4.72 15.08 -12.64
N PRO A 87 5.45 15.63 -11.66
CA PRO A 87 5.15 15.47 -10.24
C PRO A 87 3.74 15.93 -9.85
N SER A 88 3.13 16.87 -10.57
CA SER A 88 1.77 17.34 -10.28
C SER A 88 0.71 16.25 -10.47
N LYS A 89 1.01 15.22 -11.28
CA LYS A 89 0.12 14.08 -11.56
C LYS A 89 0.13 13.03 -10.45
N VAL A 90 1.12 13.03 -9.56
CA VAL A 90 1.30 12.00 -8.52
C VAL A 90 0.09 11.92 -7.59
N ALA A 91 -0.43 13.06 -7.14
CA ALA A 91 -1.59 13.09 -6.25
C ALA A 91 -2.86 12.56 -6.95
N GLY A 92 -3.02 12.84 -8.25
CA GLY A 92 -4.10 12.28 -9.07
C GLY A 92 -3.96 10.76 -9.21
N TYR A 93 -2.75 10.30 -9.55
CA TYR A 93 -2.43 8.88 -9.67
C TYR A 93 -2.75 8.10 -8.39
N LEU A 94 -2.36 8.62 -7.22
CA LEU A 94 -2.62 7.98 -5.93
C LEU A 94 -4.12 7.88 -5.64
N ARG A 95 -4.89 8.97 -5.81
CA ARG A 95 -6.35 8.95 -5.58
C ARG A 95 -7.06 7.97 -6.50
N THR A 96 -6.72 7.96 -7.80
CA THR A 96 -7.28 7.00 -8.76
C THR A 96 -6.91 5.57 -8.39
N THR A 97 -5.67 5.33 -7.97
CA THR A 97 -5.21 4.00 -7.56
C THR A 97 -5.97 3.49 -6.34
N VAL A 98 -6.09 4.31 -5.28
CA VAL A 98 -6.88 3.97 -4.08
C VAL A 98 -8.34 3.63 -4.44
N LEU A 99 -8.97 4.45 -5.30
CA LEU A 99 -10.35 4.22 -5.73
C LEU A 99 -10.51 2.90 -6.50
N ASN A 100 -9.56 2.57 -7.37
CA ASN A 100 -9.58 1.32 -8.13
C ASN A 100 -9.36 0.10 -7.23
N LEU A 101 -8.46 0.21 -6.25
CA LEU A 101 -8.24 -0.82 -5.24
C LEU A 101 -9.50 -1.07 -4.41
N ALA A 102 -10.12 0.00 -3.90
CA ALA A 102 -11.36 -0.08 -3.12
C ALA A 102 -12.48 -0.76 -3.91
N ARG A 103 -12.68 -0.37 -5.18
CA ARG A 103 -13.65 -1.01 -6.09
C ARG A 103 -13.33 -2.47 -6.37
N GLY A 104 -12.06 -2.81 -6.56
CA GLY A 104 -11.61 -4.19 -6.72
C GLY A 104 -11.97 -5.03 -5.49
N ARG A 105 -11.70 -4.50 -4.29
CA ARG A 105 -12.00 -5.18 -3.03
C ARG A 105 -13.50 -5.33 -2.79
N ALA A 106 -14.29 -4.30 -3.09
CA ALA A 106 -15.74 -4.35 -2.99
C ALA A 106 -16.35 -5.42 -3.91
N ARG A 107 -15.90 -5.49 -5.18
CA ARG A 107 -16.32 -6.54 -6.12
C ARG A 107 -15.98 -7.93 -5.60
N HIS A 108 -14.76 -8.12 -5.10
CA HIS A 108 -14.34 -9.40 -4.53
C HIS A 108 -15.16 -9.78 -3.30
N LEU A 109 -15.42 -8.85 -2.38
CA LEU A 109 -16.30 -9.07 -1.23
C LEU A 109 -17.72 -9.42 -1.65
N GLY A 110 -18.26 -8.78 -2.68
CA GLY A 110 -19.56 -9.13 -3.25
C GLY A 110 -19.62 -10.58 -3.73
N VAL A 111 -18.59 -11.04 -4.44
CA VAL A 111 -18.46 -12.45 -4.87
C VAL A 111 -18.35 -13.39 -3.67
N VAL A 112 -17.47 -13.09 -2.71
CA VAL A 112 -17.26 -13.92 -1.51
C VAL A 112 -18.54 -14.01 -0.68
N ARG A 113 -19.26 -12.91 -0.49
CA ARG A 113 -20.52 -12.88 0.27
C ARG A 113 -21.62 -13.64 -0.45
N ARG A 114 -21.74 -13.52 -1.78
CA ARG A 114 -22.72 -14.26 -2.60
C ARG A 114 -22.44 -15.76 -2.65
N ASN A 115 -21.17 -16.14 -2.66
CA ASN A 115 -20.74 -17.54 -2.74
C ASN A 115 -20.45 -18.15 -1.36
N ARG A 116 -20.76 -17.44 -0.26
CA ARG A 116 -20.61 -17.99 1.08
C ARG A 116 -21.65 -19.11 1.23
N PRO A 117 -21.22 -20.37 1.47
CA PRO A 117 -22.18 -21.43 1.73
C PRO A 117 -22.98 -21.07 2.98
N ASP A 118 -24.30 -21.24 2.90
CA ASP A 118 -25.19 -21.03 4.03
C ASP A 118 -24.73 -21.95 5.17
N PRO A 119 -24.58 -21.44 6.41
CA PRO A 119 -24.32 -22.30 7.55
C PRO A 119 -25.47 -23.31 7.59
N ARG A 120 -25.17 -24.59 7.37
CA ARG A 120 -26.21 -25.62 7.49
C ARG A 120 -26.80 -25.48 8.90
N PRO A 121 -28.14 -25.48 9.08
CA PRO A 121 -28.76 -25.40 10.40
C PRO A 121 -28.20 -26.43 11.39
N ASP A 122 -27.78 -27.59 10.88
CA ASP A 122 -27.17 -28.69 11.63
C ASP A 122 -25.66 -28.84 11.39
N ALA A 123 -24.96 -27.77 10.99
CA ALA A 123 -23.50 -27.78 10.98
C ALA A 123 -23.02 -27.90 12.42
N ALA A 124 -22.84 -29.14 12.88
CA ALA A 124 -22.27 -29.44 14.18
C ALA A 124 -21.01 -28.58 14.38
N SER A 125 -20.93 -27.92 15.54
CA SER A 125 -19.91 -26.94 15.90
C SER A 125 -18.51 -27.36 15.42
N ALA A 126 -17.66 -26.38 15.09
CA ALA A 126 -16.28 -26.64 14.67
C ALA A 126 -15.54 -27.58 15.64
N GLU A 127 -15.85 -27.48 16.94
CA GLU A 127 -15.34 -28.38 17.98
C GLU A 127 -15.84 -29.83 17.82
N ALA A 128 -17.12 -30.02 17.46
CA ALA A 128 -17.70 -31.33 17.21
C ALA A 128 -17.11 -31.96 15.94
N GLY A 129 -16.78 -31.14 14.93
CA GLY A 129 -16.01 -31.58 13.77
C GLY A 129 -14.61 -32.05 14.14
N ALA A 130 -13.89 -31.28 14.97
CA ALA A 130 -12.55 -31.63 15.44
C ALA A 130 -12.54 -32.93 16.27
N LEU A 131 -13.50 -33.09 17.19
CA LEU A 131 -13.65 -34.30 18.01
C LEU A 131 -13.94 -35.54 17.17
N ARG A 132 -14.78 -35.42 16.13
CA ARG A 132 -15.03 -36.53 15.19
C ARG A 132 -13.77 -36.93 14.42
N ASN A 133 -12.96 -35.96 14.00
CA ASN A 133 -11.70 -36.24 13.30
C ASN A 133 -10.68 -36.90 14.22
N ASP A 134 -10.48 -36.40 15.45
CA ASP A 134 -9.59 -37.04 16.45
C ASP A 134 -10.03 -38.47 16.75
N THR A 135 -11.34 -38.70 16.91
CA THR A 135 -11.89 -40.06 17.10
C THR A 135 -11.56 -40.96 15.91
N ARG A 136 -11.75 -40.47 14.69
CA ARG A 136 -11.43 -41.21 13.46
C ARG A 136 -9.94 -41.52 13.38
N ASP A 137 -9.07 -40.56 13.68
CA ASP A 137 -7.61 -40.72 13.63
C ASP A 137 -7.13 -41.76 14.64
N ARG A 138 -7.71 -41.77 15.85
CA ARG A 138 -7.42 -42.80 16.86
C ARG A 138 -7.84 -44.20 16.40
N VAL A 139 -9.02 -44.33 15.77
CA VAL A 139 -9.47 -45.62 15.21
C VAL A 139 -8.54 -46.09 14.10
N VAL A 140 -8.18 -45.19 13.17
CA VAL A 140 -7.26 -45.51 12.07
C VAL A 140 -5.88 -45.91 12.60
N ALA A 141 -5.37 -45.22 13.62
CA ALA A 141 -4.10 -45.57 14.25
C ALA A 141 -4.16 -46.97 14.89
N ALA A 142 -5.25 -47.29 15.61
CA ALA A 142 -5.43 -48.60 16.23
C ALA A 142 -5.49 -49.74 15.19
N LEU A 143 -6.19 -49.53 14.07
CA LEU A 143 -6.28 -50.52 13.00
C LEU A 143 -4.95 -50.78 12.28
N ARG A 144 -4.02 -49.81 12.28
CA ARG A 144 -2.69 -49.97 11.67
C ARG A 144 -1.71 -50.79 12.52
N HIS A 145 -2.04 -51.03 13.79
CA HIS A 145 -1.24 -51.82 14.71
C HIS A 145 -1.82 -53.23 14.93
N LEU A 146 -2.83 -53.61 14.15
CA LEU A 146 -3.35 -54.98 14.02
C LEU A 146 -2.69 -55.67 12.82
#